data_AF-A0A067TJ38-F1
#
_entry.id   AF-A0A067TJ38-F1
#
_cell.length_a   1.000
_cell.length_b   1.000
_cell.length_c   1.000
_cell.angle_alpha   90.00
_cell.angle_beta   90.00
_cell.angle_gamma   90.00
#
_symmetry.space_group_name_H-M   'P 1'
#
loop_
_entity.id
_entity.type
_entity.pdbx_description
1 polymer ?
#
loop_
_entity_poly.entity_id
_entity_poly.type
_entity_poly.pdbx_seq_one_letter_code
_entity_poly.pdbx_strand_id
1 'polypeptide(L)'
;MAKRQKLSNSWMDNLTVTQEIFFPTNQPVDVLPGWMTINEGLANAVIATMNRETPIKLNSSALFPYSLAAVSALWSEILASYPEFWTLVFFHVDWPSTPIDQASLQLQRSQNLPIHLVITRRDELRSTHDENDQIAAFVDLLRPHLSRCVSIGIDADLNSSLLIVKRCFTTPAPKLVPMEIACDAYDWEESPDDEEHPEYEAIDEDEDNSDQENLSGPEFGHNGLFPNLRRLVIDGRNFRQAGRRRDNWVLDQWTLKQLTITHFQTSDLLTYDLSDFFHDLSTFLGLESLKLHQVYVLSLGRPDNQYLHIKYLHLESVQDIFIQEFWKVGRFKQLLTLRITRSRIPLAIYLNVPSLILEDIPADLKLVEVVR
;
A
#
# COMPACT_ATOMS: atom_id res chain seq x y z
N MET A 1 39.50 46.51 9.66
CA MET A 1 40.52 45.79 8.87
C MET A 1 40.55 44.33 9.31
N ALA A 2 39.80 43.45 8.65
CA ALA A 2 39.71 42.03 8.99
C ALA A 2 40.37 41.19 7.88
N LYS A 3 41.30 40.32 8.27
CA LYS A 3 42.08 39.44 7.38
C LYS A 3 41.21 38.29 6.87
N ARG A 4 41.14 38.11 5.55
CA ARG A 4 40.69 36.88 4.88
C ARG A 4 41.83 35.85 4.93
N GLN A 5 41.54 34.66 5.45
CA GLN A 5 42.43 33.51 5.36
C GLN A 5 41.81 32.53 4.35
N LYS A 6 42.53 32.30 3.24
CA LYS A 6 42.17 31.35 2.17
C LYS A 6 42.75 30.00 2.59
N LEU A 7 41.89 29.02 2.88
CA LEU A 7 42.28 27.61 2.95
C LEU A 7 41.77 26.94 1.67
N SER A 8 42.73 26.43 0.90
CA SER A 8 42.55 25.65 -0.32
C SER A 8 42.50 24.18 0.09
N ASN A 9 41.35 23.53 -0.05
CA ASN A 9 41.25 22.07 -0.05
C ASN A 9 40.52 21.63 -1.33
N SER A 10 41.29 20.99 -2.20
CA SER A 10 40.98 20.56 -3.55
C SER A 10 40.53 19.09 -3.54
N TRP A 11 39.38 18.76 -2.97
CA TRP A 11 38.73 17.43 -3.06
C TRP A 11 37.21 17.60 -2.83
N MET A 12 36.47 18.16 -3.79
CA MET A 12 35.00 18.27 -3.79
C MET A 12 34.44 18.48 -5.21
N ASP A 13 34.86 17.67 -6.18
CA ASP A 13 34.20 17.65 -7.50
C ASP A 13 33.54 16.28 -7.65
N ASN A 14 32.23 16.19 -7.38
CA ASN A 14 31.25 15.21 -7.93
C ASN A 14 29.96 15.00 -7.10
N LEU A 15 29.65 15.82 -6.08
CA LEU A 15 28.32 15.85 -5.46
C LEU A 15 27.63 17.18 -5.80
N THR A 16 26.81 17.18 -6.85
CA THR A 16 25.80 18.21 -7.06
C THR A 16 24.71 18.02 -6.02
N VAL A 17 24.85 18.66 -4.87
CA VAL A 17 23.72 18.91 -3.97
C VAL A 17 22.93 20.05 -4.58
N THR A 18 21.98 19.74 -5.45
CA THR A 18 20.98 20.71 -5.93
C THR A 18 20.04 21.00 -4.77
N GLN A 19 20.39 22.01 -3.96
CA GLN A 19 19.44 22.65 -3.06
C GLN A 19 18.61 23.63 -3.91
N GLU A 20 17.70 23.10 -4.73
CA GLU A 20 16.80 23.91 -5.53
C GLU A 20 15.66 24.45 -4.65
N ILE A 21 15.84 25.67 -4.15
CA ILE A 21 14.71 26.51 -3.73
C ILE A 21 14.04 26.97 -5.03
N PHE A 22 13.01 26.24 -5.46
CA PHE A 22 12.29 26.53 -6.70
C PHE A 22 11.57 27.89 -6.64
N PHE A 23 11.92 28.77 -7.58
CA PHE A 23 10.99 29.75 -8.15
C PHE A 23 10.53 29.22 -9.52
N PRO A 24 9.27 29.39 -9.93
CA PRO A 24 8.71 28.65 -11.05
C PRO A 24 9.27 29.15 -12.39
N THR A 25 10.03 28.30 -13.08
CA THR A 25 10.28 28.42 -14.53
C THR A 25 9.77 27.17 -15.24
N ASN A 26 8.99 27.41 -16.28
CA ASN A 26 8.17 26.43 -17.00
C ASN A 26 9.01 25.36 -17.72
N GLN A 27 9.12 24.19 -17.09
CA GLN A 27 8.98 22.81 -17.63
C GLN A 27 10.04 21.86 -17.02
N PRO A 28 9.65 20.99 -16.07
CA PRO A 28 10.52 19.94 -15.57
C PRO A 28 10.56 18.76 -16.54
N VAL A 29 11.75 18.18 -16.73
CA VAL A 29 11.92 16.83 -17.27
C VAL A 29 11.43 15.88 -16.19
N ASP A 30 10.33 15.17 -16.44
CA ASP A 30 9.77 14.16 -15.53
C ASP A 30 10.73 12.96 -15.41
N VAL A 31 11.74 13.08 -14.55
CA VAL A 31 12.63 11.96 -14.15
C VAL A 31 11.97 11.11 -13.06
N LEU A 32 10.83 11.55 -12.52
CA LEU A 32 10.13 10.87 -11.44
C LEU A 32 9.03 9.97 -11.99
N PRO A 33 9.03 8.67 -11.66
CA PRO A 33 7.90 7.80 -11.96
C PRO A 33 6.61 8.37 -11.32
N GLY A 34 5.53 8.47 -12.10
CA GLY A 34 4.25 9.07 -11.67
C GLY A 34 3.54 8.39 -10.48
N TRP A 35 4.11 7.34 -9.89
CA TRP A 35 3.62 6.73 -8.65
C TRP A 35 4.19 7.39 -7.39
N MET A 36 5.24 8.22 -7.50
CA MET A 36 5.82 8.96 -6.37
C MET A 36 5.03 10.23 -5.98
N THR A 37 3.98 10.58 -6.73
CA THR A 37 2.98 11.59 -6.34
C THR A 37 1.82 10.89 -5.64
N ILE A 38 1.51 11.35 -4.43
CA ILE A 38 0.75 10.59 -3.45
C ILE A 38 -0.63 11.21 -3.37
N ASN A 39 -1.63 10.35 -3.54
CA ASN A 39 -3.08 10.50 -3.30
C ASN A 39 -3.96 9.87 -4.39
N GLU A 40 -3.36 9.19 -5.37
CA GLU A 40 -4.11 8.77 -6.54
C GLU A 40 -3.66 7.37 -7.02
N GLY A 41 -3.44 6.39 -6.15
CA GLY A 41 -2.92 5.09 -6.61
C GLY A 41 -3.87 4.36 -7.56
N LEU A 42 -5.04 4.05 -7.04
CA LEU A 42 -6.18 3.53 -7.78
C LEU A 42 -6.86 4.61 -8.61
N ALA A 43 -6.98 5.84 -8.10
CA ALA A 43 -7.50 6.96 -8.88
C ALA A 43 -6.65 7.16 -10.13
N ASN A 44 -5.31 7.15 -10.09
CA ASN A 44 -4.42 7.17 -11.26
C ASN A 44 -4.42 5.90 -12.06
N ALA A 45 -4.71 4.73 -11.50
CA ALA A 45 -4.91 3.53 -12.31
C ALA A 45 -6.21 3.61 -13.13
N VAL A 46 -7.28 4.12 -12.52
CA VAL A 46 -8.59 4.40 -13.14
C VAL A 46 -8.52 5.62 -14.07
N ILE A 47 -7.73 6.63 -13.73
CA ILE A 47 -7.48 7.84 -14.52
C ILE A 47 -6.50 7.53 -15.66
N ALA A 48 -5.53 6.62 -15.49
CA ALA A 48 -4.67 6.13 -16.57
C ALA A 48 -5.46 5.29 -17.59
N THR A 49 -6.50 4.56 -17.16
CA THR A 49 -7.46 3.98 -18.10
C THR A 49 -8.40 5.03 -18.72
N MET A 50 -8.54 6.22 -18.11
CA MET A 50 -9.42 7.31 -18.59
C MET A 50 -8.70 8.51 -19.24
N ASN A 51 -7.37 8.50 -19.39
CA ASN A 51 -6.54 9.58 -19.97
C ASN A 51 -6.84 10.99 -19.43
N ARG A 52 -6.75 11.22 -18.11
CA ARG A 52 -6.88 12.59 -17.54
C ARG A 52 -5.75 12.92 -16.56
N GLU A 53 -5.40 14.19 -16.42
CA GLU A 53 -4.30 14.64 -15.53
C GLU A 53 -4.81 15.24 -14.21
N THR A 54 -6.14 15.28 -14.01
CA THR A 54 -6.75 15.89 -12.82
C THR A 54 -7.32 14.82 -11.89
N PRO A 55 -7.11 14.91 -10.56
CA PRO A 55 -7.77 14.04 -9.58
C PRO A 55 -9.27 14.10 -9.79
N ILE A 56 -9.84 13.01 -10.31
CA ILE A 56 -11.28 12.87 -10.41
C ILE A 56 -11.77 12.61 -8.99
N LYS A 57 -12.69 13.45 -8.49
CA LYS A 57 -13.47 13.10 -7.31
C LYS A 57 -14.33 11.88 -7.65
N LEU A 58 -13.82 10.69 -7.31
CA LEU A 58 -14.48 9.40 -7.55
C LEU A 58 -15.83 9.29 -6.80
N ASN A 59 -16.06 10.20 -5.85
CA ASN A 59 -17.25 10.23 -5.01
C ASN A 59 -18.40 11.05 -5.62
N SER A 60 -18.22 11.58 -6.83
CA SER A 60 -19.26 12.37 -7.46
C SER A 60 -20.31 11.47 -8.13
N SER A 61 -21.59 11.70 -7.83
CA SER A 61 -22.71 11.16 -8.61
C SER A 61 -22.66 11.54 -10.09
N ALA A 62 -21.74 12.43 -10.49
CA ALA A 62 -21.41 12.78 -11.86
C ALA A 62 -20.66 11.67 -12.63
N LEU A 63 -20.15 10.62 -11.97
CA LEU A 63 -19.45 9.54 -12.65
C LEU A 63 -20.34 8.80 -13.65
N PHE A 64 -19.78 8.57 -14.84
CA PHE A 64 -20.37 7.64 -15.80
C PHE A 64 -20.25 6.21 -15.28
N PRO A 65 -21.29 5.35 -15.42
CA PRO A 65 -22.57 5.60 -16.09
C PRO A 65 -23.66 6.18 -15.17
N TYR A 66 -23.40 6.28 -13.87
CA TYR A 66 -24.39 6.62 -12.84
C TYR A 66 -25.08 7.97 -13.09
N SER A 67 -24.33 8.99 -13.52
CA SER A 67 -24.88 10.31 -13.80
C SER A 67 -25.92 10.32 -14.91
N LEU A 68 -25.68 9.56 -15.98
CA LEU A 68 -26.65 9.40 -17.07
C LEU A 68 -27.81 8.49 -16.68
N ALA A 69 -27.55 7.43 -15.91
CA ALA A 69 -28.60 6.54 -15.41
C ALA A 69 -29.61 7.26 -14.50
N ALA A 70 -29.16 8.28 -13.77
CA ALA A 70 -30.00 9.10 -12.90
C ALA A 70 -30.92 10.09 -13.66
N VAL A 71 -30.69 10.33 -14.96
CA VAL A 71 -31.46 11.33 -15.73
C VAL A 71 -32.90 10.88 -15.97
N SER A 72 -33.10 9.63 -16.38
CA SER A 72 -34.43 9.04 -16.59
C SER A 72 -34.38 7.51 -16.57
N ALA A 73 -35.53 6.88 -16.32
CA ALA A 73 -35.65 5.41 -16.35
C ALA A 73 -35.18 4.80 -17.69
N LEU A 74 -35.51 5.46 -18.81
CA LEU A 74 -35.07 5.04 -20.14
C LEU A 74 -33.54 5.04 -20.26
N TRP A 75 -32.86 6.09 -19.77
CA TRP A 75 -31.39 6.11 -19.78
C TRP A 75 -30.78 5.03 -18.89
N SER A 76 -31.35 4.81 -17.71
CA SER A 76 -30.94 3.70 -16.85
C SER A 76 -31.08 2.34 -17.53
N GLU A 77 -32.20 2.08 -18.22
CA GLU A 77 -32.44 0.84 -18.96
C GLU A 77 -31.47 0.68 -20.15
N ILE A 78 -31.29 1.75 -20.93
CA ILE A 78 -30.32 1.77 -22.04
C ILE A 78 -28.93 1.43 -21.51
N LEU A 79 -28.44 2.12 -20.48
CA LEU A 79 -27.11 1.87 -19.93
C LEU A 79 -27.00 0.47 -19.30
N ALA A 80 -28.05 -0.04 -18.65
CA ALA A 80 -28.08 -1.38 -18.11
C ALA A 80 -27.99 -2.48 -19.19
N SER A 81 -28.35 -2.18 -20.43
CA SER A 81 -28.24 -3.12 -21.56
C SER A 81 -26.82 -3.27 -22.13
N TYR A 82 -25.89 -2.38 -21.76
CA TYR A 82 -24.50 -2.39 -22.23
C TYR A 82 -23.53 -2.69 -21.07
N PRO A 83 -23.04 -3.93 -20.93
CA PRO A 83 -22.19 -4.34 -19.81
C PRO A 83 -20.87 -3.57 -19.72
N GLU A 84 -20.37 -3.04 -20.85
CA GLU A 84 -19.12 -2.29 -20.94
C GLU A 84 -19.12 -1.04 -20.05
N PHE A 85 -20.30 -0.46 -19.84
CA PHE A 85 -20.46 0.72 -19.00
C PHE A 85 -20.36 0.41 -17.50
N TRP A 86 -20.45 -0.86 -17.10
CA TRP A 86 -20.46 -1.29 -15.69
C TRP A 86 -19.15 -1.95 -15.26
N THR A 87 -18.07 -1.77 -16.03
CA THR A 87 -16.75 -2.36 -15.74
C THR A 87 -15.99 -1.64 -14.62
N LEU A 88 -16.37 -0.42 -14.28
CA LEU A 88 -15.84 0.33 -13.15
C LEU A 88 -16.91 0.39 -12.04
N VAL A 89 -16.63 -0.25 -10.92
CA VAL A 89 -17.59 -0.49 -9.83
C VAL A 89 -17.14 0.26 -8.58
N PHE A 90 -18.05 1.09 -8.04
CA PHE A 90 -17.83 1.84 -6.81
C PHE A 90 -18.79 1.40 -5.71
N PHE A 91 -18.24 0.97 -4.58
CA PHE A 91 -18.98 0.72 -3.37
C PHE A 91 -18.60 1.74 -2.31
N HIS A 92 -19.62 2.35 -1.71
CA HIS A 92 -19.47 3.33 -0.66
C HIS A 92 -19.74 2.64 0.67
N VAL A 93 -18.81 2.78 1.61
CA VAL A 93 -18.95 2.19 2.96
C VAL A 93 -19.50 3.18 3.97
N ASP A 94 -19.41 4.48 3.68
CA ASP A 94 -19.93 5.57 4.50
C ASP A 94 -21.43 5.82 4.28
N TRP A 95 -22.06 6.56 5.20
CA TRP A 95 -23.51 6.77 5.16
C TRP A 95 -23.97 7.82 4.12
N PRO A 96 -24.95 7.51 3.25
CA PRO A 96 -25.59 6.21 3.08
C PRO A 96 -24.72 5.24 2.26
N SER A 97 -24.49 4.04 2.82
CA SER A 97 -23.65 3.01 2.20
C SER A 97 -24.31 2.50 0.93
N THR A 98 -23.52 1.95 0.00
CA THR A 98 -24.09 1.28 -1.18
C THR A 98 -24.86 0.04 -0.70
N PRO A 99 -26.19 -0.04 -0.90
CA PRO A 99 -26.94 -1.23 -0.54
C PRO A 99 -26.41 -2.49 -1.23
N ILE A 100 -26.38 -3.63 -0.53
CA ILE A 100 -25.80 -4.88 -1.05
C ILE A 100 -26.52 -5.37 -2.31
N ASP A 101 -27.84 -5.18 -2.41
CA ASP A 101 -28.64 -5.48 -3.60
C ASP A 101 -28.24 -4.61 -4.79
N GLN A 102 -28.00 -3.31 -4.56
CA GLN A 102 -27.49 -2.40 -5.58
C GLN A 102 -26.06 -2.77 -6.00
N ALA A 103 -25.18 -3.11 -5.06
CA ALA A 103 -23.82 -3.56 -5.34
C ALA A 103 -23.82 -4.84 -6.20
N SER A 104 -24.67 -5.80 -5.84
CA SER A 104 -24.85 -7.06 -6.58
C SER A 104 -25.35 -6.79 -8.00
N LEU A 105 -26.35 -5.91 -8.15
CA LEU A 105 -26.87 -5.53 -9.46
C LEU A 105 -25.79 -4.90 -10.36
N GLN A 106 -24.91 -4.06 -9.82
CA GLN A 106 -23.81 -3.46 -10.59
C GLN A 106 -22.83 -4.54 -11.09
N LEU A 107 -22.44 -5.47 -10.22
CA LEU A 107 -21.57 -6.58 -10.59
C LEU A 107 -22.23 -7.48 -11.65
N GLN A 108 -23.53 -7.76 -11.54
CA GLN A 108 -24.28 -8.53 -12.53
C GLN A 108 -24.33 -7.82 -13.89
N ARG A 109 -24.53 -6.49 -13.91
CA ARG A 109 -24.59 -5.70 -15.16
C ARG A 109 -23.31 -5.78 -15.97
N SER A 110 -22.15 -5.88 -15.32
CA SER A 110 -20.86 -6.06 -16.01
C SER A 110 -20.65 -7.45 -16.63
N GLN A 111 -21.57 -8.39 -16.39
CA GLN A 111 -21.56 -9.76 -16.94
C GLN A 111 -20.24 -10.50 -16.68
N ASN A 112 -19.50 -10.87 -17.75
CA ASN A 112 -18.20 -11.56 -17.67
C ASN A 112 -17.03 -10.65 -18.05
N LEU A 113 -17.28 -9.34 -18.18
CA LEU A 113 -16.23 -8.39 -18.54
C LEU A 113 -15.26 -8.19 -17.37
N PRO A 114 -14.01 -7.79 -17.66
CA PRO A 114 -13.05 -7.41 -16.64
C PRO A 114 -13.57 -6.22 -15.83
N ILE A 115 -13.36 -6.24 -14.51
CA ILE A 115 -13.84 -5.20 -13.60
C ILE A 115 -12.72 -4.51 -12.83
N HIS A 116 -12.88 -3.21 -12.64
CA HIS A 116 -12.10 -2.36 -11.76
C HIS A 116 -12.98 -2.00 -10.57
N LEU A 117 -12.56 -2.41 -9.38
CA LEU A 117 -13.33 -2.22 -8.17
C LEU A 117 -12.69 -1.17 -7.27
N VAL A 118 -13.53 -0.31 -6.73
CA VAL A 118 -13.18 0.66 -5.69
C VAL A 118 -14.19 0.55 -4.55
N ILE A 119 -13.73 0.26 -3.34
CA ILE A 119 -14.49 0.39 -2.09
C ILE A 119 -13.90 1.59 -1.36
N THR A 120 -14.69 2.63 -1.12
CA THR A 120 -14.20 3.91 -0.57
C THR A 120 -15.32 4.64 0.18
N ARG A 121 -15.02 5.81 0.73
CA ARG A 121 -15.95 6.71 1.41
C ARG A 121 -16.23 7.93 0.53
N ARG A 122 -17.42 8.53 0.61
CA ARG A 122 -17.78 9.75 -0.14
C ARG A 122 -17.24 11.02 0.49
N ASP A 123 -17.38 11.13 1.80
CA ASP A 123 -16.99 12.30 2.58
C ASP A 123 -15.81 12.01 3.52
N GLU A 124 -15.05 13.06 3.84
CA GLU A 124 -13.99 13.05 4.87
C GLU A 124 -14.56 13.00 6.30
N LEU A 125 -15.88 12.80 6.44
CA LEU A 125 -16.52 12.66 7.74
C LEU A 125 -16.27 11.24 8.26
N ARG A 126 -15.88 11.16 9.54
CA ARG A 126 -15.53 9.90 10.21
C ARG A 126 -16.61 8.84 10.01
N SER A 127 -16.13 7.62 9.79
CA SER A 127 -16.97 6.48 9.48
C SER A 127 -17.91 6.12 10.63
N THR A 128 -19.02 5.49 10.28
CA THR A 128 -19.94 4.88 11.24
C THR A 128 -19.38 3.56 11.76
N HIS A 129 -19.87 3.07 12.90
CA HIS A 129 -19.39 1.82 13.52
C HIS A 129 -19.54 0.56 12.64
N ASP A 130 -20.28 0.63 11.52
CA ASP A 130 -20.59 -0.52 10.67
C ASP A 130 -19.65 -0.67 9.44
N GLU A 131 -18.56 0.10 9.36
CA GLU A 131 -17.64 0.09 8.20
C GLU A 131 -17.03 -1.30 7.95
N ASN A 132 -16.57 -1.96 9.02
CA ASN A 132 -15.97 -3.29 8.95
C ASN A 132 -16.96 -4.31 8.35
N ASP A 133 -18.18 -4.37 8.89
CA ASP A 133 -19.23 -5.27 8.43
C ASP A 133 -19.59 -5.00 6.96
N GLN A 134 -19.63 -3.73 6.57
CA GLN A 134 -19.95 -3.33 5.21
C GLN A 134 -18.84 -3.72 4.21
N ILE A 135 -17.57 -3.52 4.56
CA ILE A 135 -16.43 -3.97 3.75
C ILE A 135 -16.42 -5.49 3.64
N ALA A 136 -16.65 -6.20 4.75
CA ALA A 136 -16.75 -7.66 4.77
C ALA A 136 -17.86 -8.17 3.82
N ALA A 137 -19.05 -7.57 3.91
CA ALA A 137 -20.18 -7.93 3.05
C ALA A 137 -19.90 -7.67 1.56
N PHE A 138 -19.23 -6.56 1.22
CA PHE A 138 -18.82 -6.31 -0.17
C PHE A 138 -17.78 -7.31 -0.66
N VAL A 139 -16.80 -7.68 0.17
CA VAL A 139 -15.78 -8.65 -0.23
C VAL A 139 -16.36 -10.05 -0.40
N ASP A 140 -17.31 -10.46 0.43
CA ASP A 140 -18.04 -11.71 0.23
C ASP A 140 -18.83 -11.71 -1.08
N LEU A 141 -19.50 -10.59 -1.40
CA LEU A 141 -20.19 -10.39 -2.67
C LEU A 141 -19.24 -10.47 -3.88
N LEU A 142 -17.98 -10.06 -3.72
CA LEU A 142 -16.97 -10.03 -4.78
C LEU A 142 -16.30 -11.37 -5.04
N ARG A 143 -16.31 -12.30 -4.08
CA ARG A 143 -15.69 -13.62 -4.19
C ARG A 143 -15.97 -14.32 -5.54
N PRO A 144 -17.22 -14.44 -6.05
CA PRO A 144 -17.49 -15.08 -7.35
C PRO A 144 -16.98 -14.27 -8.56
N HIS A 145 -16.54 -13.03 -8.38
CA HIS A 145 -16.08 -12.13 -9.43
C HIS A 145 -14.57 -11.86 -9.40
N LEU A 146 -13.82 -12.37 -8.42
CA LEU A 146 -12.38 -12.13 -8.29
C LEU A 146 -11.57 -12.54 -9.53
N SER A 147 -12.00 -13.59 -10.24
CA SER A 147 -11.31 -14.09 -11.44
C SER A 147 -11.29 -13.10 -12.62
N ARG A 148 -12.20 -12.13 -12.61
CA ARG A 148 -12.31 -11.06 -13.60
C ARG A 148 -11.93 -9.67 -13.07
N CYS A 149 -11.58 -9.55 -11.79
CA CYS A 149 -11.04 -8.31 -11.24
C CYS A 149 -9.66 -8.01 -11.87
N VAL A 150 -9.51 -6.81 -12.40
CA VAL A 150 -8.25 -6.27 -12.94
C VAL A 150 -7.54 -5.43 -11.90
N SER A 151 -8.29 -4.63 -11.15
CA SER A 151 -7.79 -3.82 -10.04
C SER A 151 -8.77 -3.83 -8.88
N ILE A 152 -8.24 -3.78 -7.67
CA ILE A 152 -9.03 -3.64 -6.44
C ILE A 152 -8.38 -2.53 -5.61
N GLY A 153 -9.17 -1.56 -5.20
CA GLY A 153 -8.80 -0.63 -4.16
C GLY A 153 -9.83 -0.60 -3.06
N ILE A 154 -9.36 -0.68 -1.82
CA ILE A 154 -10.14 -0.59 -0.60
C ILE A 154 -9.51 0.52 0.23
N ASP A 155 -10.32 1.54 0.51
CA ASP A 155 -9.97 2.70 1.30
C ASP A 155 -10.97 2.77 2.47
N ALA A 156 -10.45 2.54 3.67
CA ALA A 156 -11.21 2.54 4.91
C ALA A 156 -10.79 3.71 5.83
N ASP A 157 -11.65 4.10 6.77
CA ASP A 157 -11.27 5.10 7.76
C ASP A 157 -10.27 4.54 8.77
N LEU A 158 -10.54 3.32 9.26
CA LEU A 158 -9.73 2.63 10.26
C LEU A 158 -9.09 1.36 9.70
N ASN A 159 -7.85 1.09 10.11
CA ASN A 159 -7.14 -0.18 9.89
C ASN A 159 -7.89 -1.41 10.46
N SER A 160 -8.72 -1.27 11.51
CA SER A 160 -9.56 -2.38 11.97
C SER A 160 -10.65 -2.76 11.00
N SER A 161 -11.14 -1.82 10.19
CA SER A 161 -12.09 -2.10 9.11
C SER A 161 -11.46 -2.80 7.91
N LEU A 162 -10.12 -2.76 7.79
CA LEU A 162 -9.41 -3.47 6.74
C LEU A 162 -9.43 -4.97 7.00
N LEU A 163 -9.86 -5.71 5.99
CA LEU A 163 -9.87 -7.15 6.05
C LEU A 163 -8.46 -7.73 5.90
N ILE A 164 -8.27 -8.89 6.51
CA ILE A 164 -7.06 -9.67 6.35
C ILE A 164 -7.07 -10.30 4.95
N VAL A 165 -6.20 -9.85 4.07
CA VAL A 165 -6.22 -10.21 2.63
C VAL A 165 -6.32 -11.72 2.40
N LYS A 166 -5.58 -12.54 3.18
CA LYS A 166 -5.62 -14.01 3.05
C LYS A 166 -7.06 -14.56 3.13
N ARG A 167 -7.88 -14.04 4.04
CA ARG A 167 -9.26 -14.53 4.26
C ARG A 167 -10.19 -14.15 3.11
N CYS A 168 -9.87 -13.07 2.40
CA CYS A 168 -10.72 -12.47 1.39
C CYS A 168 -10.47 -13.05 0.00
N PHE A 169 -9.22 -13.37 -0.33
CA PHE A 169 -8.78 -13.72 -1.68
C PHE A 169 -8.39 -15.19 -1.79
N THR A 170 -9.27 -16.07 -1.32
CA THR A 170 -9.11 -17.54 -1.46
C THR A 170 -9.42 -18.04 -2.87
N THR A 171 -10.09 -17.22 -3.68
CA THR A 171 -10.43 -17.54 -5.08
C THR A 171 -9.36 -16.96 -6.02
N PRO A 172 -8.92 -17.70 -7.06
CA PRO A 172 -7.93 -17.22 -7.99
C PRO A 172 -8.34 -15.91 -8.68
N ALA A 173 -7.43 -14.94 -8.66
CA ALA A 173 -7.58 -13.63 -9.28
C ALA A 173 -6.47 -13.38 -10.32
N PRO A 174 -6.40 -14.19 -11.40
CA PRO A 174 -5.25 -14.20 -12.32
C PRO A 174 -5.05 -12.88 -13.09
N LYS A 175 -6.11 -12.08 -13.21
CA LYS A 175 -6.11 -10.78 -13.90
C LYS A 175 -5.82 -9.59 -12.98
N LEU A 176 -5.76 -9.80 -11.67
CA LEU A 176 -5.52 -8.73 -10.71
C LEU A 176 -4.06 -8.28 -10.80
N VAL A 177 -3.86 -6.99 -11.14
CA VAL A 177 -2.51 -6.42 -11.38
C VAL A 177 -2.14 -5.38 -10.32
N PRO A 178 -2.90 -4.28 -10.12
CA PRO A 178 -2.75 -3.46 -8.93
C PRO A 178 -3.78 -3.83 -7.86
N MET A 179 -3.31 -3.83 -6.62
CA MET A 179 -4.13 -3.98 -5.43
C MET A 179 -3.76 -2.91 -4.41
N GLU A 180 -4.76 -2.24 -3.85
CA GLU A 180 -4.60 -1.19 -2.86
C GLU A 180 -5.55 -1.46 -1.69
N ILE A 181 -4.98 -1.59 -0.50
CA ILE A 181 -5.70 -1.76 0.75
C ILE A 181 -5.06 -0.78 1.72
N ALA A 182 -5.72 0.34 1.94
CA ALA A 182 -5.22 1.44 2.75
C ALA A 182 -6.30 1.94 3.70
N CYS A 183 -5.86 2.55 4.79
CA CYS A 183 -6.70 3.25 5.74
C CYS A 183 -6.13 4.63 6.01
N ASP A 184 -6.96 5.56 6.48
CA ASP A 184 -6.50 6.91 6.83
C ASP A 184 -5.93 6.98 8.25
N ALA A 185 -6.55 6.26 9.18
CA ALA A 185 -6.20 6.30 10.59
C ALA A 185 -5.92 4.89 11.13
N TYR A 186 -4.98 4.85 12.07
CA TYR A 186 -4.70 3.68 12.88
C TYR A 186 -5.48 3.79 14.19
N ASP A 187 -6.31 2.79 14.49
CA ASP A 187 -7.00 2.68 15.76
C ASP A 187 -6.02 2.22 16.84
N TRP A 188 -5.42 3.20 17.51
CA TRP A 188 -4.46 2.93 18.60
C TRP A 188 -5.11 2.35 19.86
N GLU A 189 -6.43 2.12 19.84
CA GLU A 189 -7.13 1.43 20.92
C GLU A 189 -6.88 -0.08 20.79
N GLU A 190 -5.60 -0.50 20.88
CA GLU A 190 -5.28 -1.85 21.32
C GLU A 190 -5.78 -1.93 22.77
N SER A 191 -7.02 -2.39 22.97
CA SER A 191 -7.46 -2.87 24.27
C SER A 191 -6.43 -3.90 24.70
N PRO A 192 -5.69 -3.67 25.80
CA PRO A 192 -4.73 -4.66 26.31
C PRO A 192 -5.38 -6.03 26.61
N ASP A 193 -6.72 -6.05 26.67
CA ASP A 193 -7.54 -7.23 26.95
C ASP A 193 -7.86 -8.08 25.70
N ASP A 194 -7.64 -7.59 24.47
CA ASP A 194 -7.86 -8.38 23.24
C ASP A 194 -6.67 -9.31 22.91
N GLU A 195 -5.56 -9.22 23.65
CA GLU A 195 -4.45 -10.18 23.61
C GLU A 195 -4.81 -11.55 24.20
N GLU A 196 -5.90 -11.63 24.98
CA GLU A 196 -6.41 -12.88 25.58
C GLU A 196 -7.66 -13.44 24.87
N HIS A 197 -7.83 -13.22 23.57
CA HIS A 197 -8.62 -14.14 22.75
C HIS A 197 -7.73 -15.16 22.03
N PRO A 198 -7.22 -16.20 22.74
CA PRO A 198 -6.59 -17.37 22.13
C PRO A 198 -7.59 -18.18 21.27
N GLU A 199 -8.85 -17.74 21.11
CA GLU A 199 -9.81 -18.36 20.19
C GLU A 199 -9.31 -18.43 18.72
N TYR A 200 -8.24 -17.72 18.35
CA TYR A 200 -7.59 -17.89 17.04
C TYR A 200 -6.22 -18.58 17.07
N GLU A 201 -5.62 -18.85 18.24
CA GLU A 201 -4.33 -19.55 18.36
C GLU A 201 -4.42 -20.90 19.08
N ALA A 202 -5.56 -21.23 19.70
CA ALA A 202 -5.81 -22.51 20.37
C ALA A 202 -7.02 -23.24 19.77
N ILE A 203 -7.09 -23.35 18.43
CA ILE A 203 -7.65 -24.59 17.89
C ILE A 203 -6.54 -25.61 18.17
N ASP A 204 -6.70 -26.31 19.29
CA ASP A 204 -5.78 -27.30 19.84
C ASP A 204 -5.13 -28.14 18.72
N GLU A 205 -3.86 -27.87 18.40
CA GLU A 205 -3.00 -28.82 17.67
C GLU A 205 -2.75 -30.10 18.50
N ASP A 206 -3.31 -30.18 19.71
CA ASP A 206 -3.27 -31.33 20.63
C ASP A 206 -4.54 -32.21 20.60
N GLU A 207 -5.54 -31.97 19.73
CA GLU A 207 -6.54 -33.02 19.43
C GLU A 207 -5.86 -34.13 18.61
N ASP A 208 -5.34 -35.14 19.33
CA ASP A 208 -5.00 -36.52 18.92
C ASP A 208 -5.47 -36.89 17.50
N ASN A 209 -4.72 -36.40 16.51
CA ASN A 209 -5.14 -36.39 15.11
C ASN A 209 -4.67 -37.66 14.37
N SER A 210 -4.83 -38.82 14.99
CA SER A 210 -4.54 -40.11 14.34
C SER A 210 -5.51 -40.44 13.20
N ASP A 211 -6.59 -39.66 13.03
CA ASP A 211 -7.63 -39.90 12.02
C ASP A 211 -7.75 -38.80 10.93
N GLN A 212 -6.92 -37.74 10.98
CA GLN A 212 -7.01 -36.60 10.03
C GLN A 212 -5.95 -36.62 8.90
N GLU A 213 -5.21 -37.72 8.72
CA GLU A 213 -4.35 -37.91 7.54
C GLU A 213 -5.15 -38.05 6.22
N ASN A 214 -6.48 -38.18 6.28
CA ASN A 214 -7.33 -38.32 5.09
C ASN A 214 -8.06 -37.03 4.66
N LEU A 215 -7.83 -35.90 5.34
CA LEU A 215 -8.21 -34.56 4.86
C LEU A 215 -6.98 -33.78 4.39
N SER A 216 -6.05 -34.48 3.74
CA SER A 216 -5.29 -33.95 2.60
C SER A 216 -6.26 -33.56 1.47
N GLY A 217 -7.16 -32.61 1.77
CA GLY A 217 -7.85 -31.82 0.76
C GLY A 217 -6.77 -31.33 -0.20
N PRO A 218 -7.06 -31.37 -1.51
CA PRO A 218 -6.07 -31.34 -2.57
C PRO A 218 -5.03 -30.32 -2.20
N GLU A 219 -3.81 -30.80 -1.92
CA GLU A 219 -2.65 -29.96 -1.64
C GLU A 219 -2.79 -28.78 -2.58
N PHE A 220 -3.03 -27.59 -2.03
CA PHE A 220 -3.18 -26.36 -2.78
C PHE A 220 -1.81 -26.07 -3.37
N GLY A 221 -1.44 -26.89 -4.35
CA GLY A 221 -0.17 -26.87 -5.02
C GLY A 221 -0.06 -25.48 -5.57
N HIS A 222 1.12 -24.90 -5.34
CA HIS A 222 1.59 -23.56 -5.69
C HIS A 222 1.38 -23.11 -7.15
N ASN A 223 0.58 -23.82 -7.94
CA ASN A 223 0.34 -23.65 -9.35
C ASN A 223 -0.91 -22.79 -9.61
N GLY A 224 -0.79 -21.50 -9.35
CA GLY A 224 -1.58 -20.49 -10.07
C GLY A 224 -2.82 -19.92 -9.38
N LEU A 225 -2.95 -20.05 -8.05
CA LEU A 225 -4.05 -19.41 -7.32
C LEU A 225 -3.76 -17.94 -6.96
N PHE A 226 -2.49 -17.55 -6.93
CA PHE A 226 -2.13 -16.20 -6.50
C PHE A 226 -2.28 -15.19 -7.64
N PRO A 227 -2.69 -13.95 -7.32
CA PRO A 227 -2.73 -12.87 -8.30
C PRO A 227 -1.32 -12.59 -8.86
N ASN A 228 -1.24 -11.97 -10.05
CA ASN A 228 0.02 -11.52 -10.64
C ASN A 228 0.22 -10.03 -10.33
N LEU A 229 0.36 -9.72 -9.04
CA LEU A 229 0.41 -8.32 -8.60
C LEU A 229 1.71 -7.68 -9.08
N ARG A 230 1.59 -6.54 -9.76
CA ARG A 230 2.73 -5.67 -10.12
C ARG A 230 2.88 -4.51 -9.15
N ARG A 231 1.78 -4.07 -8.55
CA ARG A 231 1.72 -2.98 -7.59
C ARG A 231 0.83 -3.39 -6.41
N LEU A 232 1.35 -3.23 -5.20
CA LEU A 232 0.65 -3.48 -3.96
C LEU A 232 0.79 -2.27 -3.04
N VAL A 233 -0.34 -1.75 -2.57
CA VAL A 233 -0.40 -0.83 -1.43
C VAL A 233 -1.11 -1.59 -0.31
N ILE A 234 -0.47 -1.68 0.84
CA ILE A 234 -0.95 -2.47 1.98
C ILE A 234 -0.62 -1.75 3.27
N ASP A 235 -1.45 -1.91 4.29
CA ASP A 235 -1.14 -1.39 5.62
C ASP A 235 -0.14 -2.30 6.36
N GLY A 236 0.45 -1.76 7.42
CA GLY A 236 1.47 -2.46 8.18
C GLY A 236 0.97 -3.71 8.89
N ARG A 237 -0.30 -3.74 9.32
CA ARG A 237 -0.91 -4.91 9.96
C ARG A 237 -0.98 -6.08 8.98
N ASN A 238 -1.49 -5.86 7.77
CA ASN A 238 -1.57 -6.92 6.76
C ASN A 238 -0.17 -7.32 6.25
N PHE A 239 0.77 -6.38 6.12
CA PHE A 239 2.16 -6.72 5.76
C PHE A 239 2.79 -7.67 6.79
N ARG A 240 2.73 -7.32 8.08
CA ARG A 240 3.24 -8.15 9.18
C ARG A 240 2.58 -9.53 9.23
N GLN A 241 1.26 -9.58 9.05
CA GLN A 241 0.54 -10.84 9.09
C GLN A 241 0.91 -11.77 7.94
N ALA A 242 1.23 -11.22 6.76
CA ALA A 242 1.70 -11.99 5.63
C ALA A 242 3.07 -12.65 5.88
N GLY A 243 3.95 -12.01 6.65
CA GLY A 243 5.25 -12.58 7.04
C GLY A 243 5.16 -13.71 8.06
N ARG A 244 4.27 -13.59 9.06
CA ARG A 244 4.25 -14.53 10.21
C ARG A 244 3.70 -15.93 9.91
N ARG A 245 2.68 -16.08 9.05
CA ARG A 245 1.80 -17.26 9.09
C ARG A 245 2.20 -18.46 8.21
N ARG A 246 3.46 -18.58 7.76
CA ARG A 246 3.84 -19.51 6.64
C ARG A 246 3.01 -19.31 5.36
N ASP A 247 2.19 -18.26 5.35
CA ASP A 247 1.22 -17.95 4.30
C ASP A 247 1.83 -16.88 3.42
N ASN A 248 2.77 -17.34 2.59
CA ASN A 248 3.61 -16.48 1.78
C ASN A 248 2.85 -15.80 0.63
N TRP A 249 1.53 -15.62 0.66
CA TRP A 249 0.77 -15.12 -0.50
C TRP A 249 1.30 -13.78 -1.02
N VAL A 250 1.77 -12.90 -0.12
CA VAL A 250 2.44 -11.63 -0.48
C VAL A 250 3.86 -11.90 -0.99
N LEU A 251 4.61 -12.75 -0.29
CA LEU A 251 6.01 -13.06 -0.61
C LEU A 251 6.15 -13.86 -1.93
N ASP A 252 5.11 -14.59 -2.30
CA ASP A 252 4.95 -15.37 -3.52
C ASP A 252 4.63 -14.47 -4.74
N GLN A 253 4.48 -13.15 -4.53
CA GLN A 253 4.28 -12.17 -5.60
C GLN A 253 5.60 -11.84 -6.34
N TRP A 254 6.17 -12.82 -7.03
CA TRP A 254 7.43 -12.66 -7.79
C TRP A 254 7.36 -11.61 -8.91
N THR A 255 6.15 -11.26 -9.36
CA THR A 255 5.91 -10.21 -10.35
C THR A 255 5.79 -8.81 -9.75
N LEU A 256 5.82 -8.68 -8.42
CA LEU A 256 5.65 -7.41 -7.71
C LEU A 256 6.84 -6.50 -7.97
N LYS A 257 6.56 -5.32 -8.54
CA LYS A 257 7.56 -4.30 -8.85
C LYS A 257 7.51 -3.12 -7.89
N GLN A 258 6.33 -2.85 -7.34
CA GLN A 258 6.07 -1.69 -6.50
C GLN A 258 5.32 -2.13 -5.25
N LEU A 259 5.86 -1.77 -4.09
CA LEU A 259 5.26 -2.00 -2.79
C LEU A 259 5.17 -0.68 -2.04
N THR A 260 3.99 -0.37 -1.53
CA THR A 260 3.78 0.71 -0.57
C THR A 260 3.27 0.09 0.72
N ILE A 261 3.96 0.36 1.81
CA ILE A 261 3.54 -0.04 3.15
C ILE A 261 3.13 1.24 3.89
N THR A 262 1.88 1.31 4.32
CA THR A 262 1.32 2.45 5.07
C THR A 262 1.10 2.08 6.53
N HIS A 263 1.14 3.06 7.45
CA HIS A 263 0.79 2.87 8.87
C HIS A 263 1.51 1.67 9.52
N PHE A 264 2.79 1.49 9.21
CA PHE A 264 3.55 0.38 9.78
C PHE A 264 4.01 0.72 11.19
N GLN A 265 3.62 -0.13 12.14
CA GLN A 265 3.98 0.03 13.54
C GLN A 265 4.40 -1.29 14.16
N THR A 266 5.55 -1.27 14.83
CA THR A 266 5.94 -2.35 15.74
C THR A 266 5.22 -2.14 17.06
N SER A 267 4.29 -3.03 17.44
CA SER A 267 3.79 -3.05 18.82
C SER A 267 4.90 -3.55 19.75
N ASP A 268 4.83 -3.17 21.03
CA ASP A 268 5.82 -3.55 22.04
C ASP A 268 5.86 -5.08 22.32
N LEU A 269 4.91 -5.82 21.77
CA LEU A 269 4.74 -7.26 21.91
C LEU A 269 5.65 -8.06 20.97
N LEU A 270 6.97 -7.91 21.14
CA LEU A 270 8.10 -8.86 20.91
C LEU A 270 8.14 -9.83 19.71
N THR A 271 7.19 -9.84 18.78
CA THR A 271 6.99 -10.94 17.82
C THR A 271 7.18 -10.52 16.36
N TYR A 272 7.47 -9.25 16.09
CA TYR A 272 7.86 -8.80 14.76
C TYR A 272 8.77 -7.58 14.87
N ASP A 273 10.06 -7.82 14.72
CA ASP A 273 11.08 -6.78 14.81
C ASP A 273 11.51 -6.27 13.42
N LEU A 274 12.49 -5.37 13.41
CA LEU A 274 13.02 -4.84 12.16
C LEU A 274 13.70 -5.93 11.31
N SER A 275 14.31 -6.95 11.91
CA SER A 275 14.91 -8.07 11.17
C SER A 275 13.87 -8.88 10.42
N ASP A 276 12.73 -9.17 11.07
CA ASP A 276 11.59 -9.83 10.43
C ASP A 276 11.06 -9.00 9.25
N PHE A 277 10.92 -7.69 9.46
CA PHE A 277 10.54 -6.76 8.40
C PHE A 277 11.49 -6.80 7.19
N PHE A 278 12.81 -6.79 7.42
CA PHE A 278 13.79 -6.91 6.35
C PHE A 278 13.74 -8.29 5.69
N HIS A 279 13.55 -9.36 6.49
CA HIS A 279 13.43 -10.72 6.01
C HIS A 279 12.31 -10.81 4.98
N ASP A 280 11.13 -10.33 5.35
CA ASP A 280 9.97 -10.32 4.47
C ASP A 280 10.22 -9.46 3.22
N LEU A 281 10.79 -8.26 3.37
CA LEU A 281 11.15 -7.42 2.23
C LEU A 281 12.17 -8.07 1.29
N SER A 282 13.08 -8.90 1.81
CA SER A 282 14.11 -9.57 1.02
C SER A 282 13.56 -10.69 0.14
N THR A 283 12.39 -11.23 0.49
CA THR A 283 11.74 -12.29 -0.29
C THR A 283 11.19 -11.80 -1.63
N PHE A 284 10.94 -10.49 -1.77
CA PHE A 284 10.48 -9.89 -3.01
C PHE A 284 11.63 -9.70 -4.02
N LEU A 285 11.97 -10.77 -4.74
CA LEU A 285 13.06 -10.77 -5.73
C LEU A 285 12.85 -9.75 -6.88
N GLY A 286 11.59 -9.42 -7.18
CA GLY A 286 11.20 -8.52 -8.26
C GLY A 286 11.06 -7.05 -7.86
N LEU A 287 11.13 -6.71 -6.56
CA LEU A 287 10.74 -5.41 -6.03
C LEU A 287 11.74 -4.33 -6.41
N GLU A 288 11.32 -3.38 -7.24
CA GLU A 288 12.17 -2.28 -7.71
C GLU A 288 11.91 -0.99 -6.94
N SER A 289 10.69 -0.82 -6.45
CA SER A 289 10.22 0.41 -5.80
C SER A 289 9.57 0.11 -4.46
N LEU A 290 10.07 0.72 -3.40
CA LEU A 290 9.49 0.65 -2.07
C LEU A 290 9.10 2.04 -1.59
N LYS A 291 7.87 2.19 -1.12
CA LYS A 291 7.41 3.35 -0.39
C LYS A 291 7.02 2.96 1.02
N LEU A 292 7.52 3.70 2.00
CA LEU A 292 7.14 3.59 3.40
C LEU A 292 6.46 4.88 3.81
N HIS A 293 5.21 4.79 4.26
CA HIS A 293 4.38 5.94 4.63
C HIS A 293 3.87 5.80 6.06
N GLN A 294 4.10 6.81 6.90
CA GLN A 294 3.66 6.80 8.30
C GLN A 294 4.17 5.57 9.06
N VAL A 295 5.49 5.40 9.09
CA VAL A 295 6.13 4.27 9.75
C VAL A 295 6.75 4.71 11.08
N TYR A 296 6.38 4.00 12.14
CA TYR A 296 6.77 4.27 13.53
C TYR A 296 7.37 3.00 14.13
N VAL A 297 8.56 3.07 14.72
CA VAL A 297 9.25 1.87 15.23
C VAL A 297 9.90 2.11 16.58
N LEU A 298 9.81 1.09 17.44
CA LEU A 298 10.38 1.07 18.78
C LEU A 298 11.26 -0.17 19.07
N SER A 299 11.03 -1.32 18.41
CA SER A 299 11.83 -2.52 18.68
C SER A 299 13.03 -2.67 17.73
N LEU A 300 14.22 -2.69 18.31
CA LEU A 300 15.47 -2.92 17.61
C LEU A 300 15.73 -4.42 17.52
N GLY A 301 15.51 -4.97 16.32
CA GLY A 301 15.94 -6.34 16.01
C GLY A 301 17.46 -6.46 15.95
N ARG A 302 17.96 -7.70 15.95
CA ARG A 302 19.38 -7.94 15.70
C ARG A 302 19.70 -7.56 14.24
N PRO A 303 20.82 -6.86 13.98
CA PRO A 303 21.18 -6.46 12.64
C PRO A 303 21.55 -7.69 11.82
N ASP A 304 20.65 -8.15 10.96
CA ASP A 304 20.97 -9.06 9.87
C ASP A 304 21.26 -8.23 8.62
N ASN A 305 22.45 -8.41 8.05
CA ASN A 305 22.88 -7.70 6.84
C ASN A 305 22.11 -8.23 5.62
N GLN A 306 20.86 -7.80 5.49
CA GLN A 306 19.99 -8.20 4.39
C GLN A 306 20.16 -7.25 3.20
N TYR A 307 20.29 -7.83 2.01
CA TYR A 307 20.44 -7.07 0.78
C TYR A 307 19.10 -6.89 0.08
N LEU A 308 18.64 -5.65 0.01
CA LEU A 308 17.43 -5.29 -0.72
C LEU A 308 17.77 -4.92 -2.17
N HIS A 309 16.93 -5.43 -3.09
CA HIS A 309 17.03 -5.20 -4.53
C HIS A 309 16.23 -3.95 -4.99
N ILE A 310 16.09 -2.97 -4.10
CA ILE A 310 15.31 -1.75 -4.32
C ILE A 310 16.14 -0.72 -5.09
N LYS A 311 15.56 -0.17 -6.17
CA LYS A 311 16.13 0.93 -6.95
C LYS A 311 15.60 2.28 -6.53
N TYR A 312 14.33 2.34 -6.11
CA TYR A 312 13.64 3.55 -5.74
C TYR A 312 13.06 3.40 -4.34
N LEU A 313 13.53 4.22 -3.41
CA LEU A 313 13.04 4.22 -2.03
C LEU A 313 12.41 5.57 -1.72
N HIS A 314 11.17 5.54 -1.24
CA HIS A 314 10.47 6.73 -0.76
C HIS A 314 10.09 6.54 0.71
N LEU A 315 10.62 7.42 1.56
CA LEU A 315 10.25 7.54 2.96
C LEU A 315 9.39 8.77 3.15
N GLU A 316 8.18 8.59 3.65
CA GLU A 316 7.24 9.67 3.88
C GLU A 316 6.63 9.61 5.28
N SER A 317 6.75 10.70 6.04
CA SER A 317 6.30 10.75 7.44
C SER A 317 6.85 9.56 8.26
N VAL A 318 8.11 9.19 8.04
CA VAL A 318 8.78 8.08 8.72
C VAL A 318 9.58 8.61 9.90
N GLN A 319 9.50 7.92 11.04
CA GLN A 319 10.22 8.32 12.26
C GLN A 319 11.75 8.22 12.05
N ASP A 320 12.49 9.18 12.61
CA ASP A 320 13.96 9.25 12.51
C ASP A 320 14.66 8.00 13.03
N ILE A 321 14.22 7.47 14.18
CA ILE A 321 14.78 6.25 14.76
C ILE A 321 14.65 5.06 13.79
N PHE A 322 13.51 4.93 13.10
CA PHE A 322 13.32 3.89 12.10
C PHE A 322 14.29 4.08 10.92
N ILE A 323 14.41 5.30 10.39
CA ILE A 323 15.33 5.58 9.27
C ILE A 323 16.78 5.26 9.69
N GLN A 324 17.17 5.58 10.92
CA GLN A 324 18.52 5.27 11.40
C GLN A 324 18.79 3.76 11.38
N GLU A 325 17.84 2.98 11.90
CA GLU A 325 17.99 1.53 12.03
C GLU A 325 17.82 0.81 10.70
N PHE A 326 16.89 1.26 9.87
CA PHE A 326 16.70 0.75 8.52
C PHE A 326 17.99 0.89 7.69
N TRP A 327 18.79 1.93 7.90
CA TRP A 327 20.10 2.08 7.22
C TRP A 327 21.24 1.31 7.90
N LYS A 328 21.12 0.98 9.19
CA LYS A 328 22.09 0.11 9.88
C LYS A 328 21.95 -1.33 9.42
N VAL A 329 20.70 -1.81 9.31
CA VAL A 329 20.36 -3.20 8.97
C VAL A 329 20.32 -3.40 7.46
N GLY A 330 19.65 -2.51 6.74
CA GLY A 330 19.43 -2.61 5.30
C GLY A 330 20.67 -2.31 4.46
N ARG A 331 20.97 -3.19 3.50
CA ARG A 331 21.96 -2.97 2.45
C ARG A 331 21.28 -2.89 1.10
N PHE A 332 21.51 -1.82 0.35
CA PHE A 332 20.93 -1.66 -0.99
C PHE A 332 21.96 -1.99 -2.06
N LYS A 333 21.64 -2.95 -2.93
CA LYS A 333 22.55 -3.29 -4.05
C LYS A 333 22.54 -2.25 -5.17
N GLN A 334 21.41 -1.58 -5.39
CA GLN A 334 21.18 -0.74 -6.57
C GLN A 334 20.28 0.47 -6.28
N LEU A 335 20.36 1.05 -5.07
CA LEU A 335 19.54 2.23 -4.75
C LEU A 335 19.98 3.42 -5.63
N LEU A 336 19.11 3.81 -6.57
CA LEU A 336 19.35 4.90 -7.51
C LEU A 336 18.79 6.22 -6.98
N THR A 337 17.57 6.17 -6.42
CA THR A 337 16.87 7.34 -5.91
C THR A 337 16.36 7.07 -4.50
N LEU A 338 16.71 7.98 -3.59
CA LEU A 338 16.12 8.08 -2.27
C LEU A 338 15.32 9.37 -2.19
N ARG A 339 14.01 9.26 -1.96
CA ARG A 339 13.13 10.38 -1.67
C ARG A 339 12.74 10.36 -0.21
N ILE A 340 12.90 11.49 0.47
CA ILE A 340 12.48 11.67 1.85
C ILE A 340 11.54 12.87 1.88
N THR A 341 10.30 12.63 2.31
CA THR A 341 9.24 13.62 2.38
C THR A 341 8.72 13.70 3.82
N ARG A 342 8.57 14.89 4.40
CA ARG A 342 8.01 15.09 5.75
C ARG A 342 8.59 14.18 6.85
N SER A 343 9.87 13.82 6.73
CA SER A 343 10.56 12.93 7.67
C SER A 343 11.84 13.60 8.18
N ARG A 344 12.26 13.27 9.40
CA ARG A 344 13.53 13.76 9.96
C ARG A 344 14.66 12.82 9.55
N ILE A 345 15.75 13.37 9.02
CA ILE A 345 16.91 12.58 8.58
C ILE A 345 17.91 12.47 9.74
N PRO A 346 18.26 11.26 10.20
CA PRO A 346 19.24 11.11 11.27
C PRO A 346 20.63 11.59 10.84
N LEU A 347 21.33 12.29 11.74
CA LEU A 347 22.67 12.87 11.48
C LEU A 347 23.77 11.82 11.20
N ALA A 348 23.52 10.55 11.53
CA ALA A 348 24.51 9.47 11.49
C ALA A 348 24.41 8.56 10.25
N ILE A 349 23.66 8.97 9.22
CA ILE A 349 23.47 8.14 8.03
C ILE A 349 24.37 8.62 6.90
N TYR A 350 25.27 7.73 6.48
CA TYR A 350 26.03 7.91 5.24
C TYR A 350 25.18 7.45 4.06
N LEU A 351 24.64 8.42 3.30
CA LEU A 351 23.81 8.17 2.13
C LEU A 351 24.67 8.11 0.87
N ASN A 352 25.05 6.91 0.45
CA ASN A 352 25.67 6.69 -0.86
C ASN A 352 24.60 6.42 -1.92
N VAL A 353 23.89 7.46 -2.35
CA VAL A 353 22.81 7.37 -3.36
C VAL A 353 23.07 8.35 -4.52
N PRO A 354 22.88 7.93 -5.79
CA PRO A 354 23.06 8.82 -6.94
C PRO A 354 22.11 10.03 -6.94
N SER A 355 20.87 9.84 -6.50
CA SER A 355 19.86 10.90 -6.42
C SER A 355 19.20 10.91 -5.05
N LEU A 356 19.28 12.06 -4.37
CA LEU A 356 18.63 12.32 -3.09
C LEU A 356 17.62 13.46 -3.28
N ILE A 357 16.36 13.19 -2.98
CA ILE A 357 15.25 14.15 -3.10
C ILE A 357 14.69 14.39 -1.70
N LEU A 358 14.70 15.66 -1.30
CA LEU A 358 14.26 16.08 0.02
C LEU A 358 13.11 17.06 -0.14
N GLU A 359 11.96 16.75 0.46
CA GLU A 359 10.75 17.53 0.33
C GLU A 359 10.07 17.72 1.68
N ASP A 360 9.58 18.93 1.94
CA ASP A 360 8.88 19.27 3.18
C ASP A 360 9.63 18.83 4.45
N ILE A 361 10.96 18.93 4.42
CA ILE A 361 11.81 18.52 5.55
C ILE A 361 11.69 19.57 6.68
N PRO A 362 11.56 19.13 7.94
CA PRO A 362 11.57 20.03 9.09
C PRO A 362 12.76 21.01 9.10
N ALA A 363 12.50 22.28 9.41
CA ALA A 363 13.49 23.36 9.31
C ALA A 363 14.63 23.28 10.35
N ASP A 364 14.48 22.45 11.38
CA ASP A 364 15.50 22.18 12.40
C ASP A 364 16.67 21.31 11.88
N LEU A 365 16.56 20.78 10.66
CA LEU A 365 17.57 19.89 10.07
C LEU A 365 18.73 20.67 9.45
N LYS A 366 19.96 20.46 9.96
CA LYS A 366 21.19 20.98 9.35
C LYS A 366 21.63 20.08 8.19
N LEU A 367 21.12 20.35 6.99
CA LEU A 367 21.42 19.57 5.77
C LEU A 367 22.92 19.37 5.49
N VAL A 368 23.76 20.34 5.84
CA VAL A 368 25.22 20.26 5.64
C VAL A 368 25.88 19.11 6.42
N GLU A 369 25.26 18.66 7.51
CA GLU A 369 25.77 17.55 8.33
C GLU A 369 25.37 16.19 7.75
N VAL A 370 24.30 16.13 6.96
CA VAL A 370 23.71 14.89 6.40
C VAL A 370 24.36 14.47 5.08
N VAL A 371 24.82 15.42 4.26
CA VAL A 371 25.33 15.16 2.90
C VAL A 371 26.86 15.05 2.85
N ARG A 372 27.47 14.49 3.90
CA ARG A 372 28.91 14.18 3.93
C ARG A 372 29.15 12.72 3.61
#